data_AF-A0A2W0HJK5-F1
#
_entry.id   AF-A0A2W0HJK5-F1
#
_cell.length_a   1.000
_cell.length_b   1.000
_cell.length_c   1.000
_cell.angle_alpha   90.00
_cell.angle_beta   90.00
_cell.angle_gamma   90.00
#
_symmetry.space_group_name_H-M   'P 1'
#
loop_
_entity.id
_entity.type
_entity.pdbx_description
1 polymer ?
#
loop_
_entity_poly.entity_id
_entity_poly.type
_entity_poly.pdbx_seq_one_letter_code
_entity_poly.pdbx_strand_id
1 'polypeptide(L)'
;MLILPFHRMFWYTAGLEVRTLKVLLEIIRAGLITLVLGAVFNALISRLYVWFGLDIGEMGWLINLGILILIFVLYQNKFQFSGWNHSFKTEKLTSPVTTLLIGTAAVLILMPLMITSAGPWFS
;
A
#
# COMPACT_ATOMS: atom_id res chain seq x y z
N MET A 1 12.41 44.07 29.16
CA MET A 1 11.46 43.04 28.64
C MET A 1 11.52 43.03 27.11
N LEU A 2 12.47 42.33 26.47
CA LEU A 2 12.50 42.19 25.00
C LEU A 2 13.36 41.02 24.47
N ILE A 3 13.74 40.06 25.32
CA ILE A 3 14.64 38.93 24.97
C ILE A 3 13.85 37.64 24.66
N LEU A 4 12.52 37.65 24.82
CA LEU A 4 11.68 36.45 24.69
C LEU A 4 11.32 35.96 23.25
N PRO A 5 11.49 36.70 22.13
CA PRO A 5 11.06 36.18 20.82
C PRO A 5 12.06 35.18 20.21
N PHE A 6 13.36 35.34 20.45
CA PHE A 6 14.39 34.57 19.75
C PHE A 6 14.46 33.10 20.21
N HIS A 7 14.38 32.86 21.52
CA HIS A 7 14.38 31.50 22.07
C HIS A 7 13.17 30.70 21.55
N ARG A 8 11.97 31.29 21.54
CA ARG A 8 10.78 30.60 21.00
C ARG A 8 10.92 30.30 19.52
N MET A 9 11.48 31.22 18.74
CA MET A 9 11.68 31.04 17.30
C MET A 9 12.61 29.85 16.99
N PHE A 10 13.70 29.69 17.76
CA PHE A 10 14.62 28.56 17.61
C PHE A 10 13.96 27.19 17.86
N TRP A 11 13.13 27.07 18.90
CA TRP A 11 12.39 25.83 19.17
C TRP A 11 11.33 25.53 18.10
N TYR A 12 10.75 26.56 17.47
CA TYR A 12 9.84 26.38 16.34
C TYR A 12 10.55 25.85 15.10
N THR A 13 11.71 26.41 14.72
CA THR A 13 12.45 25.94 13.55
C THR A 13 12.99 24.53 13.74
N ALA A 14 13.57 24.23 14.90
CA ALA A 14 14.03 22.87 15.23
C ALA A 14 12.88 21.84 15.25
N GLY A 15 11.70 22.23 15.77
CA GLY A 15 10.51 21.38 15.74
C GLY A 15 9.98 21.08 14.34
N LEU A 16 10.09 22.04 13.40
CA LEU A 16 9.70 21.86 12.00
C LEU A 16 10.65 20.92 11.25
N GLU A 17 11.96 21.05 11.46
CA GLU A 17 12.95 20.18 10.84
C GLU A 17 12.78 18.70 11.26
N VAL A 18 12.59 18.45 12.56
CA VAL A 18 12.35 17.10 13.09
C VAL A 18 11.05 16.50 12.53
N ARG A 19 10.01 17.31 12.33
CA ARG A 19 8.74 16.86 11.74
C ARG A 19 8.91 16.43 10.28
N THR A 20 9.66 17.19 9.48
CA THR A 20 9.94 16.87 8.08
C THR A 20 10.71 15.56 7.94
N LEU A 21 11.72 15.33 8.78
CA LEU A 21 12.49 14.08 8.80
C LEU A 21 11.61 12.87 9.12
N LYS A 22 10.67 13.00 10.06
CA LYS A 22 9.74 11.91 10.40
C LYS A 22 8.82 11.55 9.23
N VAL A 23 8.29 12.55 8.52
CA VAL A 23 7.45 12.31 7.32
C VAL A 23 8.26 11.62 6.23
N LEU A 24 9.50 12.04 5.99
CA LEU A 24 10.38 11.42 5.00
C LEU A 24 10.65 9.94 5.34
N LEU A 25 10.92 9.62 6.60
CA LEU A 25 11.08 8.25 7.07
C LEU A 25 9.82 7.41 6.87
N GLU A 26 8.63 7.98 7.06
CA GLU A 26 7.37 7.28 6.82
C GLU A 26 7.12 6.97 5.34
N ILE A 27 7.46 7.90 4.44
CA ILE A 27 7.38 7.66 2.99
C ILE A 27 8.34 6.55 2.56
N ILE A 28 9.60 6.59 3.04
CA ILE A 28 10.59 5.56 2.76
C ILE A 28 10.09 4.20 3.26
N ARG A 29 9.55 4.14 4.48
CA ARG A 29 8.99 2.91 5.05
C ARG A 29 7.83 2.37 4.21
N ALA A 30 6.89 3.24 3.81
CA ALA A 30 5.76 2.84 2.97
C ALA A 30 6.25 2.29 1.61
N GLY A 31 7.23 2.95 1.00
CA GLY A 31 7.87 2.49 -0.23
C GLY A 31 8.53 1.12 -0.09
N LEU A 32 9.34 0.91 0.95
CA LEU A 32 10.00 -0.37 1.22
C LEU A 32 9.00 -1.51 1.44
N ILE A 33 7.95 -1.28 2.24
CA ILE A 33 6.90 -2.28 2.47
C ILE A 33 6.20 -2.62 1.17
N THR A 34 5.92 -1.62 0.34
CA THR A 34 5.25 -1.82 -0.96
C THR A 34 6.12 -2.63 -1.92
N LEU A 35 7.42 -2.36 -1.97
CA LEU A 35 8.35 -3.12 -2.81
C LEU A 35 8.48 -4.57 -2.35
N VAL A 36 8.65 -4.81 -1.05
CA VAL A 36 8.81 -6.17 -0.52
C VAL A 36 7.52 -6.98 -0.66
N LEU A 37 6.38 -6.43 -0.22
CA LEU A 37 5.10 -7.13 -0.34
C LEU A 37 4.67 -7.30 -1.79
N GLY A 38 4.95 -6.31 -2.64
CA GLY A 38 4.68 -6.38 -4.08
C GLY A 38 5.43 -7.54 -4.73
N ALA A 39 6.73 -7.67 -4.46
CA ALA A 39 7.52 -8.79 -4.96
C ALA A 39 7.01 -10.14 -4.43
N VAL A 40 6.69 -10.24 -3.13
CA VAL A 40 6.18 -11.47 -2.51
C VAL A 40 4.82 -11.88 -3.09
N PHE A 41 3.86 -10.95 -3.15
CA PHE A 41 2.53 -11.25 -3.68
C PHE A 41 2.56 -11.55 -5.17
N ASN A 42 3.33 -10.81 -5.95
CA ASN A 42 3.46 -11.07 -7.37
C ASN A 42 4.06 -12.48 -7.61
N ALA A 43 5.15 -12.83 -6.92
CA ALA A 43 5.75 -14.16 -7.04
C ALA A 43 4.79 -15.29 -6.64
N LEU A 44 4.01 -15.10 -5.55
CA LEU A 44 3.00 -16.07 -5.12
C LEU A 44 1.89 -16.23 -6.16
N ILE A 45 1.33 -15.11 -6.63
CA ILE A 45 0.21 -15.10 -7.56
C ILE A 45 0.63 -15.64 -8.93
N SER A 46 1.79 -15.25 -9.46
CA SER A 46 2.31 -15.79 -10.71
C SER A 46 2.49 -17.31 -10.65
N ARG A 47 2.97 -17.86 -9.53
CA ARG A 47 3.06 -19.31 -9.34
C ARG A 47 1.69 -19.98 -9.32
N LEU A 48 0.69 -19.35 -8.70
CA LEU A 48 -0.68 -19.87 -8.71
C LEU A 48 -1.22 -19.93 -10.15
N TYR A 49 -1.04 -18.88 -10.95
CA TYR A 49 -1.49 -18.91 -12.36
C TYR A 49 -0.81 -19.98 -13.19
N VAL A 50 0.51 -20.15 -13.06
CA VAL A 50 1.24 -21.22 -13.73
C VAL A 50 0.72 -22.59 -13.30
N TRP A 51 0.39 -22.77 -12.02
CA TRP A 51 -0.19 -24.01 -11.51
C TRP A 51 -1.58 -24.30 -12.09
N PHE A 52 -2.37 -23.26 -12.37
CA PHE A 52 -3.64 -23.36 -13.11
C PHE A 52 -3.47 -23.45 -14.64
N GLY A 53 -2.23 -23.43 -15.15
CA GLY A 53 -1.95 -23.51 -16.59
C GLY A 53 -2.35 -22.25 -17.37
N LEU A 54 -2.42 -21.10 -16.70
CA LEU A 54 -2.86 -19.84 -17.30
C LEU A 54 -1.67 -18.96 -17.66
N ASP A 55 -1.68 -18.43 -18.88
CA ASP A 55 -0.78 -17.36 -19.28
C ASP A 55 -1.38 -16.01 -18.85
N ILE A 56 -0.58 -15.25 -18.12
CA ILE A 56 -0.97 -14.00 -17.50
C ILE A 56 -0.86 -12.83 -18.50
N GLY A 57 -0.19 -13.04 -19.64
CA GLY A 57 -0.15 -12.20 -20.83
C GLY A 57 -0.37 -10.70 -20.59
N GLU A 58 -1.31 -10.12 -21.33
CA GLU A 58 -1.68 -8.70 -21.22
C GLU A 58 -2.50 -8.38 -19.96
N MET A 59 -2.98 -9.36 -19.19
CA MET A 59 -3.76 -9.12 -17.97
C MET A 59 -2.90 -8.91 -16.72
N GLY A 60 -1.58 -9.05 -16.83
CA GLY A 60 -0.64 -8.87 -15.71
C GLY A 60 -0.77 -7.52 -14.98
N TRP A 61 -1.17 -6.44 -15.68
CA TRP A 61 -1.37 -5.14 -15.06
C TRP A 61 -2.59 -5.09 -14.13
N LEU A 62 -3.67 -5.83 -14.44
CA LEU A 62 -4.86 -5.92 -13.58
C LEU A 62 -4.53 -6.61 -12.26
N ILE A 63 -3.75 -7.68 -12.33
CA ILE A 63 -3.26 -8.41 -11.16
C ILE A 63 -2.39 -7.51 -10.31
N ASN A 64 -1.44 -6.81 -10.92
CA ASN A 64 -0.57 -5.86 -10.22
C ASN A 64 -1.39 -4.75 -9.54
N LEU A 65 -2.44 -4.26 -10.18
CA LEU A 65 -3.35 -3.26 -9.59
C LEU A 65 -4.09 -3.84 -8.38
N GLY A 66 -4.60 -5.07 -8.47
CA GLY A 66 -5.20 -5.77 -7.32
C GLY A 66 -4.21 -5.98 -6.16
N ILE A 67 -2.97 -6.37 -6.46
CA ILE A 67 -1.90 -6.50 -5.46
C ILE A 67 -1.62 -5.17 -4.77
N LEU A 68 -1.51 -4.08 -5.52
CA LEU A 68 -1.29 -2.74 -4.97
C LEU A 68 -2.42 -2.32 -4.02
N ILE A 69 -3.68 -2.62 -4.37
CA ILE A 69 -4.82 -2.36 -3.49
C ILE A 69 -4.71 -3.18 -2.18
N LEU A 70 -4.36 -4.47 -2.26
CA LEU A 70 -4.16 -5.29 -1.05
C LEU A 70 -3.06 -4.73 -0.15
N ILE A 71 -1.93 -4.34 -0.74
CA ILE A 71 -0.81 -3.73 0.00
C ILE A 71 -1.25 -2.43 0.65
N PHE A 72 -1.99 -1.58 -0.06
CA PHE A 72 -2.52 -0.34 0.50
C PHE A 72 -3.40 -0.59 1.73
N VAL A 73 -4.33 -1.55 1.64
CA VAL A 73 -5.20 -1.92 2.77
C VAL A 73 -4.38 -2.47 3.95
N LEU A 74 -3.42 -3.36 3.70
CA LEU A 74 -2.54 -3.90 4.74
C LEU A 74 -1.69 -2.81 5.40
N TYR A 75 -1.18 -1.87 4.59
CA TYR A 75 -0.40 -0.75 5.08
C TYR A 75 -1.25 0.14 5.99
N GLN A 76 -2.40 0.61 5.51
CA GLN A 76 -3.29 1.51 6.24
C GLN A 76 -3.85 0.91 7.53
N ASN A 77 -4.10 -0.41 7.56
CA ASN A 77 -4.74 -1.07 8.71
C ASN A 77 -3.77 -1.72 9.70
N LYS A 78 -2.54 -2.06 9.27
CA LYS A 78 -1.56 -2.78 10.11
C LYS A 78 -0.23 -2.06 10.21
N PHE A 79 0.47 -1.85 9.10
CA PHE A 79 1.87 -1.38 9.15
C PHE A 79 2.01 0.10 9.53
N GLN A 80 1.02 0.93 9.19
CA GLN A 80 1.05 2.36 9.48
C GLN A 80 1.17 2.65 11.00
N PHE A 81 0.55 1.81 11.84
CA PHE A 81 0.53 1.95 13.32
C PHE A 81 1.82 1.57 14.03
N SER A 82 2.78 0.95 13.33
CA SER A 82 4.05 0.50 13.92
C SER A 82 5.15 1.58 13.94
N GLY A 83 4.80 2.84 13.61
CA GLY A 83 5.77 3.90 13.31
C GLY A 83 6.14 4.83 14.45
N TRP A 84 7.15 5.66 14.20
CA TRP A 84 7.66 6.68 15.12
C TRP A 84 6.73 7.89 15.31
N ASN A 85 5.68 8.03 14.47
CA ASN A 85 4.64 9.05 14.60
C ASN A 85 3.35 8.44 15.17
N HIS A 86 3.35 8.08 16.45
CA HIS A 86 2.10 7.75 17.16
C HIS A 86 1.17 8.96 17.37
N SER A 87 1.66 10.17 17.07
CA SER A 87 0.98 11.43 17.32
C SER A 87 0.25 12.03 16.11
N PHE A 88 0.44 11.50 14.89
CA PHE A 88 -0.37 11.88 13.74
C PHE A 88 -1.58 10.96 13.66
N LYS A 89 -2.77 11.51 13.91
CA LYS A 89 -4.09 10.86 13.82
C LYS A 89 -4.25 10.11 12.49
N THR A 90 -3.75 8.89 12.43
CA THR A 90 -3.93 8.00 11.30
C THR A 90 -4.99 7.01 11.74
N GLU A 91 -6.21 7.19 11.25
CA GLU A 91 -7.31 6.28 11.55
C GLU A 91 -7.21 5.08 10.62
N LYS A 92 -7.55 3.89 11.13
CA LYS A 92 -7.73 2.70 10.29
C LYS A 92 -8.79 3.01 9.24
N LEU A 93 -8.70 2.37 8.08
CA LEU A 93 -9.83 2.35 7.16
C LEU A 93 -11.03 1.78 7.90
N THR A 94 -12.20 2.38 7.70
CA THR A 94 -13.43 1.86 8.28
C THR A 94 -13.69 0.45 7.74
N SER A 95 -14.40 -0.38 8.51
CA SER A 95 -14.68 -1.76 8.11
C SER A 95 -15.32 -1.87 6.71
N PRO A 96 -16.31 -1.04 6.34
CA PRO A 96 -16.92 -1.13 5.01
C PRO A 96 -15.93 -0.83 3.88
N VAL A 97 -15.09 0.19 4.05
CA VAL A 97 -14.09 0.59 3.05
C VAL A 97 -13.04 -0.51 2.90
N THR A 98 -12.55 -1.05 4.02
CA THR A 98 -11.60 -2.19 4.02
C THR A 98 -12.17 -3.38 3.26
N THR A 99 -13.41 -3.79 3.57
CA THR A 99 -14.06 -4.92 2.89
C THR A 99 -14.26 -4.67 1.40
N LEU A 100 -14.66 -3.45 1.03
CA LEU A 100 -14.85 -3.07 -0.37
C LEU A 100 -13.52 -3.16 -1.15
N LEU A 101 -12.44 -2.56 -0.63
CA LEU A 101 -11.13 -2.59 -1.28
C LEU A 101 -10.56 -4.01 -1.40
N ILE A 102 -10.71 -4.84 -0.36
CA ILE A 102 -10.31 -6.26 -0.41
C ILE A 102 -11.14 -7.00 -1.48
N GLY A 103 -12.45 -6.76 -1.53
CA GLY A 103 -13.33 -7.33 -2.55
C GLY A 103 -12.92 -6.92 -3.96
N THR A 104 -12.68 -5.63 -4.19
CA THR A 104 -12.20 -5.12 -5.49
C THR A 104 -10.86 -5.74 -5.89
N ALA A 105 -9.91 -5.84 -4.96
CA ALA A 105 -8.64 -6.47 -5.23
C ALA A 105 -8.79 -7.96 -5.57
N ALA A 106 -9.64 -8.67 -4.83
CA ALA A 106 -9.94 -10.08 -5.11
C ALA A 106 -10.55 -10.24 -6.51
N VAL A 107 -11.50 -9.39 -6.90
CA VAL A 107 -12.09 -9.41 -8.25
C VAL A 107 -11.02 -9.20 -9.32
N LEU A 108 -10.15 -8.19 -9.16
CA LEU A 108 -9.10 -7.89 -10.14
C LEU A 108 -8.09 -9.04 -10.28
N ILE A 109 -7.71 -9.68 -9.17
CA ILE A 109 -6.82 -10.84 -9.18
C ILE A 109 -7.53 -12.07 -9.73
N LEU A 110 -8.84 -12.25 -9.55
CA LEU A 110 -9.53 -13.44 -10.06
C LEU A 110 -10.05 -13.25 -11.49
N MET A 111 -10.06 -12.03 -12.02
CA MET A 111 -10.60 -11.68 -13.33
C MET A 111 -10.01 -12.51 -14.49
N PRO A 112 -8.68 -12.76 -14.56
CA PRO A 112 -8.13 -13.59 -15.63
C PRO A 112 -8.63 -15.04 -15.60
N LEU A 113 -8.87 -15.61 -14.40
CA LEU A 113 -9.46 -16.95 -14.26
C LEU A 113 -10.85 -17.01 -14.90
N MET A 114 -11.64 -15.94 -14.72
CA MET A 114 -13.01 -15.86 -15.22
C MET A 114 -13.04 -15.72 -16.75
N ILE A 115 -12.17 -14.86 -17.31
CA ILE A 115 -12.19 -14.56 -18.75
C ILE A 115 -11.60 -15.70 -19.58
N THR A 116 -10.47 -16.29 -19.16
CA THR A 116 -9.86 -17.41 -19.91
C THR A 116 -10.76 -18.64 -19.92
N SER A 117 -11.62 -18.82 -18.91
CA SER A 117 -12.62 -19.90 -18.88
C SER A 117 -13.85 -19.66 -19.78
N ALA A 118 -14.03 -18.45 -20.34
CA ALA A 118 -15.27 -18.01 -20.98
C ALA A 118 -15.31 -18.15 -22.53
N GLY A 119 -14.26 -18.66 -23.18
CA GLY A 119 -14.31 -19.09 -24.59
C GLY A 119 -13.16 -18.58 -25.50
N PRO A 120 -13.09 -19.08 -26.75
CA PRO A 120 -11.89 -19.06 -27.63
C PRO A 120 -11.49 -17.69 -28.19
N TRP A 121 -12.16 -16.60 -27.80
CA TRP A 121 -11.80 -15.24 -28.22
C TRP A 121 -10.72 -14.61 -27.32
N PHE A 122 -10.37 -15.26 -26.21
CA PHE A 122 -9.43 -14.76 -25.19
C PHE A 122 -8.28 -15.74 -24.88
N SER A 123 -8.09 -16.78 -25.70
CA SER A 123 -6.99 -17.75 -25.62
C SER A 123 -5.91 -17.46 -26.66
#